data_AF-A0A0B8PT09-F1
#
_entry.id   AF-A0A0B8PT09-F1
#
_cell.length_a   1.000
_cell.length_b   1.000
_cell.length_c   1.000
_cell.angle_alpha   90.00
_cell.angle_beta   90.00
_cell.angle_gamma   90.00
#
_symmetry.space_group_name_H-M   'P 1'
#
loop_
_entity.id
_entity.type
_entity.pdbx_description
1 polymer ?
#
loop_
_entity_poly.entity_id
_entity_poly.type
_entity_poly.pdbx_seq_one_letter_code
_entity_poly.pdbx_strand_id
1 'polypeptide(L)'
;MIKPVSIQDYLQDFNQQSFIVSDEERDIIEVIHIWYSEGFKILNELKGIEIVNKEQYLQIQENLVEKYDLTLLSLLSNKHYRAAFENILQKLKRDDAKTHLENLLLLACAPKNSPQ
;
A
#
# COMPACT_ATOMS: atom_id res chain seq x y z
N MET A 1 16.65 -5.02 17.41
CA MET A 1 16.24 -4.47 16.10
C MET A 1 15.61 -5.60 15.30
N ILE A 2 14.33 -5.48 14.97
CA ILE A 2 13.67 -6.40 14.03
C ILE A 2 14.23 -6.08 12.64
N LYS A 3 14.65 -7.11 11.89
CA LYS A 3 15.14 -6.90 10.52
C LYS A 3 13.95 -6.52 9.63
N PRO A 4 14.04 -5.45 8.81
CA PRO A 4 13.00 -5.12 7.86
C PRO A 4 12.73 -6.29 6.89
N VAL A 5 11.45 -6.56 6.62
CA VAL A 5 11.00 -7.67 5.77
C VAL A 5 10.43 -7.17 4.44
N SER A 6 10.33 -8.03 3.43
CA SER A 6 9.61 -7.63 2.21
C SER A 6 8.13 -7.44 2.50
N ILE A 7 7.44 -6.60 1.73
CA ILE A 7 5.99 -6.44 1.86
C ILE A 7 5.26 -7.77 1.61
N GLN A 8 5.74 -8.60 0.70
CA GLN A 8 5.18 -9.93 0.46
C GLN A 8 5.29 -10.83 1.70
N ASP A 9 6.48 -10.92 2.31
CA ASP A 9 6.70 -11.73 3.51
C ASP A 9 5.86 -11.20 4.68
N TYR A 10 5.82 -9.87 4.85
CA TYR A 10 5.03 -9.22 5.89
C TYR A 10 3.54 -9.56 5.81
N LEU A 11 2.96 -9.48 4.60
CA LEU A 11 1.54 -9.79 4.36
C LEU A 11 1.25 -11.29 4.51
N GLN A 12 2.19 -12.15 4.13
CA GLN A 12 2.07 -13.59 4.32
C GLN A 12 2.05 -13.96 5.81
N ASP A 13 2.97 -13.41 6.61
CA ASP A 13 3.04 -13.65 8.05
C ASP A 13 1.77 -13.16 8.77
N PHE A 14 1.21 -12.03 8.32
CA PHE A 14 -0.03 -11.48 8.86
C PHE A 14 -1.23 -12.41 8.62
N ASN A 15 -1.39 -12.92 7.39
CA ASN A 15 -2.47 -13.85 7.04
C ASN A 15 -2.42 -15.16 7.87
N GLN A 16 -1.24 -15.53 8.38
CA GLN A 16 -1.05 -16.69 9.26
C GLN A 16 -1.38 -16.38 10.74
N GLN A 17 -1.98 -15.22 11.04
CA GLN A 17 -2.47 -14.78 12.36
C GLN A 17 -1.41 -14.73 13.47
N SER A 18 -0.17 -14.43 13.12
CA SER A 18 0.96 -14.45 14.08
C SER A 18 1.13 -13.15 14.89
N PHE A 19 0.19 -12.20 14.83
CA PHE A 19 0.32 -10.89 15.50
C PHE A 19 -0.91 -10.45 16.30
N ILE A 20 -0.66 -9.84 17.46
CA ILE A 20 -1.63 -8.99 18.17
C ILE A 20 -1.39 -7.56 17.68
N VAL A 21 -2.33 -7.01 16.92
CA VAL A 21 -2.31 -5.64 16.39
C VAL A 21 -3.62 -4.92 16.74
N SER A 22 -3.66 -3.59 16.61
CA SER A 22 -4.91 -2.84 16.75
C SER A 22 -5.85 -3.10 15.57
N ASP A 23 -7.12 -2.73 15.73
CA ASP A 23 -8.11 -2.85 14.65
C ASP A 23 -7.73 -1.96 13.44
N GLU A 24 -7.20 -0.76 13.68
CA GLU A 24 -6.74 0.12 12.59
C GLU A 24 -5.54 -0.45 11.83
N GLU A 25 -4.61 -1.10 12.53
CA GLU A 25 -3.48 -1.78 11.89
C GLU A 25 -3.98 -3.00 11.09
N ARG A 26 -4.94 -3.76 11.61
CA ARG A 26 -5.57 -4.87 10.89
C ARG A 26 -6.26 -4.40 9.60
N ASP A 27 -7.15 -3.41 9.71
CA ASP A 27 -7.88 -2.84 8.57
C ASP A 27 -6.93 -2.33 7.48
N ILE A 28 -5.87 -1.61 7.87
CA ILE A 28 -4.88 -1.14 6.90
C ILE A 28 -4.14 -2.29 6.25
N ILE A 29 -3.73 -3.31 7.02
CA ILE A 29 -3.00 -4.45 6.45
C ILE A 29 -3.89 -5.16 5.43
N GLU A 30 -5.19 -5.31 5.69
CA GLU A 30 -6.13 -5.88 4.73
C GLU A 30 -6.18 -5.05 3.43
N VAL A 31 -6.28 -3.72 3.51
CA VAL A 31 -6.28 -2.87 2.31
C VAL A 31 -4.93 -2.92 1.58
N ILE A 32 -3.80 -2.87 2.30
CA ILE A 32 -2.46 -3.00 1.72
C ILE A 32 -2.30 -4.37 1.06
N HIS A 33 -2.85 -5.43 1.63
CA HIS A 33 -2.77 -6.77 1.08
C HIS A 33 -3.44 -6.83 -0.29
N ILE A 34 -4.67 -6.32 -0.39
CA ILE A 34 -5.42 -6.28 -1.64
C ILE A 34 -4.72 -5.35 -2.65
N TRP A 35 -4.34 -4.14 -2.22
CA TRP A 35 -3.58 -3.19 -3.03
C TRP A 35 -2.31 -3.82 -3.62
N TYR A 36 -1.54 -4.55 -2.81
CA TYR A 36 -0.28 -5.15 -3.25
C TYR A 36 -0.52 -6.34 -4.19
N SER A 37 -1.36 -7.29 -3.78
CA SER A 37 -1.54 -8.57 -4.46
C SER A 37 -2.36 -8.46 -5.74
N GLU A 38 -3.40 -7.63 -5.76
CA GLU A 38 -4.29 -7.46 -6.91
C GLU A 38 -3.97 -6.23 -7.74
N GLY A 39 -3.22 -5.28 -7.19
CA GLY A 39 -2.91 -3.97 -7.78
C GLY A 39 -1.44 -3.83 -8.18
N PHE A 40 -0.65 -3.42 -7.21
CA PHE A 40 0.71 -2.92 -7.39
C PHE A 40 1.67 -3.96 -7.97
N LYS A 41 1.64 -5.20 -7.45
CA LYS A 41 2.53 -6.27 -7.93
C LYS A 41 2.27 -6.59 -9.40
N ILE A 42 1.01 -6.76 -9.77
CA ILE A 42 0.60 -7.05 -11.15
C ILE A 42 0.99 -5.89 -12.07
N LEU A 43 0.79 -4.63 -11.64
CA LEU A 43 1.20 -3.46 -12.43
C LEU A 43 2.71 -3.48 -12.70
N ASN A 44 3.51 -3.78 -11.68
CA ASN A 44 4.95 -3.81 -11.82
C ASN A 44 5.44 -4.95 -12.72
N GLU A 45 4.82 -6.12 -12.62
CA GLU A 45 5.11 -7.27 -13.49
C GLU A 45 4.72 -6.98 -14.94
N LEU A 46 3.55 -6.37 -15.18
CA LEU A 46 3.08 -5.97 -16.51
C LEU A 46 4.06 -5.02 -17.22
N LYS A 47 4.70 -4.11 -16.48
CA LYS A 47 5.72 -3.20 -17.04
C LYS A 47 6.91 -3.96 -17.64
N GLY A 48 7.29 -5.10 -17.06
CA GLY A 48 8.45 -5.90 -17.45
C GLY A 48 8.22 -6.94 -18.55
N ILE A 49 6.97 -7.23 -18.93
CA ILE A 49 6.64 -8.26 -19.93
C ILE A 49 6.15 -7.66 -21.25
N GLU A 50 6.40 -8.32 -22.37
CA GLU A 50 5.87 -7.94 -23.68
C GLU A 50 4.65 -8.81 -24.01
N ILE A 51 3.48 -8.18 -24.13
CA ILE A 51 2.22 -8.84 -24.45
C ILE A 51 1.40 -8.00 -25.43
N VAL A 52 0.51 -8.66 -26.18
CA VAL A 52 -0.49 -7.98 -27.02
C VAL A 52 -1.44 -7.19 -26.13
N ASN A 53 -1.82 -5.98 -26.54
CA ASN A 53 -2.69 -5.05 -25.79
C ASN A 53 -2.12 -4.58 -24.43
N LYS A 54 -0.80 -4.62 -24.23
CA LYS A 54 -0.13 -4.21 -22.99
C LYS A 54 -0.62 -2.87 -22.44
N GLU A 55 -0.72 -1.84 -23.27
CA GLU A 55 -1.18 -0.50 -22.86
C GLU A 55 -2.59 -0.51 -22.25
N GLN A 56 -3.51 -1.31 -22.80
CA GLN A 56 -4.86 -1.41 -22.26
C GLN A 56 -4.86 -2.08 -20.87
N TYR A 57 -4.06 -3.14 -20.70
CA TYR A 57 -3.93 -3.80 -19.40
C TYR A 57 -3.22 -2.92 -18.37
N LEU A 58 -2.18 -2.18 -18.78
CA LEU A 58 -1.52 -1.19 -17.91
C LEU A 58 -2.52 -0.14 -17.42
N GLN A 59 -3.31 0.43 -18.33
CA GLN A 59 -4.32 1.43 -17.97
C GLN A 59 -5.37 0.88 -16.99
N ILE A 60 -5.88 -0.33 -17.23
CA ILE A 60 -6.83 -0.99 -16.30
C ILE A 60 -6.19 -1.16 -14.92
N GLN A 61 -4.94 -1.60 -14.89
CA GLN A 61 -4.23 -1.89 -13.66
C GLN A 61 -3.83 -0.62 -12.89
N GLU A 62 -3.42 0.44 -13.58
CA GLU A 62 -3.16 1.76 -13.00
C GLU A 62 -4.42 2.33 -12.35
N ASN A 63 -5.57 2.27 -13.03
CA ASN A 63 -6.85 2.69 -12.48
C ASN A 63 -7.25 1.88 -11.23
N LEU A 64 -6.90 0.59 -11.18
CA LEU A 64 -7.18 -0.25 -10.00
C LEU A 64 -6.29 0.15 -8.82
N VAL A 65 -4.98 0.36 -9.07
CA VAL A 65 -4.04 0.86 -8.04
C VAL A 65 -4.50 2.22 -7.52
N GLU A 66 -4.89 3.15 -8.39
CA GLU A 66 -5.38 4.48 -8.01
C GLU A 66 -6.61 4.41 -7.09
N LYS A 67 -7.56 3.49 -7.34
CA LYS A 67 -8.72 3.31 -6.46
C LYS A 67 -8.34 2.84 -5.06
N TYR A 68 -7.38 1.92 -4.97
CA TYR A 68 -6.86 1.47 -3.69
C TYR A 68 -6.04 2.56 -2.99
N ASP A 69 -5.27 3.35 -3.74
CA ASP A 69 -4.56 4.53 -3.22
C ASP A 69 -5.54 5.54 -2.61
N LEU A 70 -6.66 5.84 -3.27
CA LEU A 70 -7.72 6.71 -2.74
C LEU A 70 -8.36 6.14 -1.47
N THR A 71 -8.53 4.82 -1.40
CA THR A 71 -9.05 4.13 -0.20
C THR A 71 -8.08 4.28 0.96
N LEU A 72 -6.78 4.04 0.73
CA LEU A 72 -5.73 4.26 1.72
C LEU A 72 -5.69 5.72 2.17
N LEU A 73 -5.69 6.68 1.25
CA LEU A 73 -5.72 8.12 1.57
C LEU A 73 -6.94 8.50 2.43
N SER A 74 -8.10 7.89 2.17
CA SER A 74 -9.31 8.10 2.98
C SER A 74 -9.13 7.61 4.41
N LEU A 75 -8.57 6.41 4.62
CA LEU A 75 -8.24 5.89 5.96
C LEU A 75 -7.20 6.78 6.66
N LEU A 76 -6.17 7.19 5.94
CA LEU A 76 -5.09 8.06 6.44
C LEU A 76 -5.57 9.48 6.77
N SER A 77 -6.84 9.84 6.52
CA SER A 77 -7.42 11.06 7.07
C SER A 77 -7.56 11.01 8.60
N ASN A 78 -7.65 9.81 9.18
CA ASN A 78 -7.69 9.57 10.62
C ASN A 78 -6.27 9.35 11.19
N LYS A 79 -5.95 10.02 12.30
CA LYS A 79 -4.63 9.96 12.96
C LYS A 79 -4.25 8.56 13.47
N HIS A 80 -5.21 7.75 13.88
CA HIS A 80 -4.96 6.40 14.41
C HIS A 80 -4.54 5.47 13.27
N TYR A 81 -5.25 5.53 12.15
CA TYR A 81 -4.90 4.87 10.90
C TYR A 81 -3.53 5.34 10.37
N ARG A 82 -3.21 6.65 10.43
CA ARG A 82 -1.85 7.12 10.07
C ARG A 82 -0.75 6.52 10.93
N ALA A 83 -0.93 6.50 12.25
CA ALA A 83 0.06 5.92 13.16
C ALA A 83 0.23 4.41 12.91
N ALA A 84 -0.86 3.69 12.66
CA ALA A 84 -0.81 2.29 12.27
C ALA A 84 -0.06 2.08 10.94
N PHE A 85 -0.34 2.92 9.93
CA PHE A 85 0.36 2.89 8.65
C PHE A 85 1.86 3.15 8.78
N GLU A 86 2.27 4.14 9.57
CA GLU A 86 3.67 4.43 9.89
C GLU A 86 4.37 3.23 10.54
N ASN A 87 3.71 2.58 11.50
CA ASN A 87 4.23 1.38 12.17
C ASN A 87 4.46 0.23 11.18
N ILE A 88 3.55 0.04 10.22
CA ILE A 88 3.70 -0.96 9.15
C ILE A 88 4.91 -0.60 8.29
N LEU A 89 5.01 0.64 7.80
CA LEU A 89 6.12 1.09 6.94
C LEU A 89 7.49 0.90 7.59
N GLN A 90 7.61 1.09 8.92
CA GLN A 90 8.86 0.86 9.64
C GLN A 90 9.32 -0.62 9.63
N LYS A 91 8.38 -1.57 9.53
CA LYS A 91 8.67 -3.02 9.46
C LYS A 91 9.10 -3.45 8.06
N LEU A 92 8.76 -2.67 7.03
CA LEU A 92 9.06 -3.00 5.63
C LEU A 92 10.49 -2.60 5.24
N LYS A 93 11.15 -3.44 4.45
CA LYS A 93 12.39 -3.10 3.74
C LYS A 93 12.09 -2.10 2.63
N ARG A 94 13.10 -1.35 2.18
CA ARG A 94 12.93 -0.39 1.08
C ARG A 94 12.83 -1.09 -0.26
N ASP A 95 11.74 -0.85 -0.96
CA ASP A 95 11.45 -1.24 -2.35
C ASP A 95 10.41 -0.29 -2.96
N ASP A 96 10.04 -0.49 -4.22
CA ASP A 96 9.10 0.36 -4.94
C ASP A 96 7.72 0.42 -4.25
N ALA A 97 7.27 -0.68 -3.66
CA ALA A 97 6.00 -0.75 -2.96
C ALA A 97 6.03 0.11 -1.69
N LYS A 98 7.07 -0.05 -0.86
CA LYS A 98 7.25 0.79 0.33
C LYS A 98 7.36 2.27 -0.06
N THR A 99 8.14 2.60 -1.08
CA THR A 99 8.28 3.99 -1.54
C THR A 99 6.97 4.58 -2.04
N HIS A 100 6.12 3.80 -2.73
CA HIS A 100 4.78 4.25 -3.11
C HIS A 100 3.89 4.53 -1.89
N LEU A 101 3.87 3.61 -0.92
CA LEU A 101 3.10 3.78 0.32
C LEU A 101 3.60 4.98 1.15
N GLU A 102 4.92 5.18 1.25
CA GLU A 102 5.51 6.38 1.88
C GLU A 102 5.03 7.67 1.22
N ASN A 103 4.93 7.70 -0.11
CA ASN A 103 4.39 8.85 -0.84
C ASN A 103 2.91 9.10 -0.50
N LEU A 104 2.09 8.05 -0.37
CA LEU A 104 0.69 8.19 0.06
C LEU A 104 0.59 8.78 1.47
N LEU A 105 1.45 8.36 2.39
CA LEU A 105 1.50 8.93 3.74
C LEU A 105 1.88 10.42 3.69
N LEU A 106 2.87 10.80 2.88
CA LEU A 106 3.25 12.20 2.69
C LEU A 106 2.08 13.03 2.12
N LEU A 107 1.35 12.50 1.14
CA LEU A 107 0.16 13.14 0.57
C LEU A 107 -0.96 13.30 1.61
N ALA A 108 -1.20 12.30 2.46
CA ALA A 108 -2.20 12.36 3.52
C ALA A 108 -1.84 13.36 4.63
N CYS A 109 -0.53 13.53 4.90
CA CYS A 109 -0.01 14.48 5.88
C CYS A 109 0.18 15.90 5.32
N ALA A 110 0.11 16.08 4.00
CA ALA A 110 0.22 17.39 3.39
C ALA A 110 -0.92 18.29 3.92
N PRO A 111 -0.63 19.54 4.32
CA PRO A 111 -1.68 20.48 4.65
C PRO A 111 -2.63 20.57 3.46
N LYS A 112 -3.92 20.31 3.68
CA LYS A 112 -4.93 20.58 2.67
C LYS A 112 -4.85 22.07 2.39
N ASN A 113 -4.21 22.46 1.30
CA ASN A 113 -4.37 23.80 0.77
C ASN A 113 -5.85 23.94 0.49
N SER A 114 -6.57 24.61 1.38
CA SER A 114 -7.98 24.94 1.22
C SER A 114 -8.12 25.71 -0.09
N PRO A 115 -8.83 25.21 -1.10
CA PRO A 115 -9.40 26.10 -2.09
C PRO A 115 -10.50 26.88 -1.37
N GLN A 116 -10.36 28.20 -1.32
CA GLN A 116 -11.50 29.10 -1.10
C GLN A 116 -12.45 29.03 -2.30
#